data_AF-A0A6A4YWA0-F1
#
_entry.id   AF-A0A6A4YWA0-F1
#
_cell.length_a   1.000
_cell.length_b   1.000
_cell.length_c   1.000
_cell.angle_alpha   90.00
_cell.angle_beta   90.00
_cell.angle_gamma   90.00
#
_symmetry.space_group_name_H-M   'P 1'
#
loop_
_entity.id
_entity.type
_entity.pdbx_description
1 polymer ?
#
loop_
_entity_poly.entity_id
_entity_poly.type
_entity_poly.pdbx_seq_one_letter_code
_entity_poly.pdbx_strand_id
1 'polypeptide(L)'
;DAATAAIDTQYLVGKALLVSPVLAPGATSVSAYFPSGAAWYDLATGAQVQSGGQVTLAAPLDTVPIHVRGGSIVTMQSAAMTTTSARKTPFSLLVAFQGTDVAQDDLYLDSGDSINPVEAGAFTLMQFQAKQSSSGSIVLSATVASAGYTGPETQL
;
A
#
# COMPACT_ATOMS: atom_id res chain seq x y z
N ASP A 1 7.20 -18.40 2.88
CA ASP A 1 8.59 -18.58 2.45
C ASP A 1 9.45 -18.62 3.70
N ALA A 2 10.14 -19.73 3.98
CA ALA A 2 10.90 -19.86 5.23
C ALA A 2 12.15 -18.97 5.24
N ALA A 3 12.66 -18.58 4.05
CA ALA A 3 13.85 -17.74 3.93
C ALA A 3 13.63 -16.34 4.50
N THR A 4 12.38 -15.86 4.58
CA THR A 4 12.08 -14.52 5.11
C THR A 4 12.16 -14.44 6.62
N ALA A 5 12.10 -15.56 7.34
CA ALA A 5 12.03 -15.58 8.80
C ALA A 5 13.30 -15.06 9.49
N ALA A 6 14.45 -15.18 8.82
CA ALA A 6 15.74 -14.74 9.34
C ALA A 6 16.12 -13.32 8.88
N ILE A 7 15.28 -12.65 8.07
CA ILE A 7 15.60 -11.34 7.52
C ILE A 7 15.08 -10.26 8.48
N ASP A 8 16.01 -9.53 9.08
CA ASP A 8 15.75 -8.42 10.01
C ASP A 8 16.06 -7.04 9.38
N THR A 9 16.51 -7.01 8.13
CA THR A 9 16.88 -5.79 7.39
C THR A 9 15.79 -5.26 6.46
N GLN A 10 14.60 -5.88 6.46
CA GLN A 10 13.45 -5.44 5.66
C GLN A 10 12.15 -5.72 6.43
N TYR A 11 11.10 -4.94 6.19
CA TYR A 11 9.83 -5.12 6.87
C TYR A 11 8.64 -4.70 6.02
N LEU A 12 7.46 -5.23 6.35
CA LEU A 12 6.20 -4.82 5.73
C LEU A 12 5.54 -3.70 6.56
N VAL A 13 5.09 -2.66 5.87
CA VAL A 13 4.12 -1.69 6.40
C VAL A 13 2.74 -2.10 5.91
N GLY A 14 1.90 -2.53 6.84
CA GLY A 14 0.66 -3.22 6.50
C GLY A 14 0.92 -4.49 5.69
N LYS A 15 0.02 -4.82 4.77
CA LYS A 15 0.12 -6.02 3.91
C LYS A 15 0.78 -5.78 2.55
N ALA A 16 0.95 -4.50 2.16
CA ALA A 16 1.19 -4.11 0.77
C ALA A 16 2.59 -3.51 0.52
N LEU A 17 3.19 -2.83 1.49
CA LEU A 17 4.44 -2.09 1.27
C LEU A 17 5.62 -2.80 1.92
N LEU A 18 6.60 -3.24 1.13
CA LEU A 18 7.88 -3.77 1.61
C LEU A 18 8.93 -2.66 1.60
N VAL A 19 9.49 -2.38 2.78
CA VAL A 19 10.51 -1.34 2.99
C VAL A 19 11.87 -2.00 3.19
N SER A 20 12.87 -1.53 2.44
CA SER A 20 14.26 -2.02 2.52
C SER A 20 15.20 -0.85 2.90
N PRO A 21 15.33 -0.52 4.19
CA PRO A 21 16.10 0.63 4.66
C PRO A 21 17.62 0.48 4.43
N VAL A 22 18.31 1.61 4.28
CA VAL A 22 19.78 1.69 4.31
C VAL A 22 20.24 1.67 5.76
N LEU A 23 21.03 0.66 6.15
CA LEU A 23 21.45 0.45 7.54
C LEU A 23 22.95 0.75 7.80
N ALA A 24 23.71 1.09 6.75
CA ALA A 24 25.14 1.38 6.83
C ALA A 24 25.43 2.81 6.35
N PRO A 25 26.26 3.59 7.09
CA PRO A 25 26.65 4.93 6.65
C PRO A 25 27.30 4.94 5.26
N GLY A 26 26.85 5.84 4.40
CA GLY A 26 27.41 6.03 3.05
C GLY A 26 27.07 4.95 2.03
N ALA A 27 26.28 3.93 2.38
CA ALA A 27 25.80 2.96 1.41
C ALA A 27 24.81 3.61 0.42
N THR A 28 24.94 3.26 -0.86
CA THR A 28 24.10 3.75 -1.96
C THR A 28 23.28 2.64 -2.61
N SER A 29 23.28 1.45 -2.01
CA SER A 29 22.51 0.30 -2.41
C SER A 29 22.18 -0.59 -1.20
N VAL A 30 21.15 -1.41 -1.36
CA VAL A 30 20.72 -2.41 -0.36
C VAL A 30 20.48 -3.75 -1.03
N SER A 31 20.70 -4.85 -0.31
CA SER A 31 20.24 -6.18 -0.73
C SER A 31 18.87 -6.44 -0.11
N ALA A 32 17.84 -6.56 -0.94
CA ALA A 32 16.47 -6.80 -0.51
C ALA A 32 15.99 -8.15 -1.02
N TYR A 33 15.28 -8.90 -0.19
CA TYR A 33 14.70 -10.19 -0.55
C TYR A 33 13.24 -10.03 -0.94
N PHE A 34 12.90 -10.43 -2.16
CA PHE A 34 11.53 -10.44 -2.67
C PHE A 34 10.97 -11.86 -2.63
N PRO A 35 10.00 -12.18 -1.77
CA PRO A 35 9.43 -13.51 -1.69
C PRO A 35 8.74 -13.92 -2.99
N SER A 36 8.86 -15.20 -3.33
CA SER A 36 8.07 -15.81 -4.41
C SER A 36 6.57 -15.83 -4.08
N GLY A 37 5.73 -16.06 -5.09
CA GLY A 37 4.27 -16.13 -4.93
C GLY A 37 3.56 -14.77 -4.97
N ALA A 38 4.31 -13.67 -5.07
CA ALA A 38 3.75 -12.39 -5.46
C ALA A 38 4.61 -11.65 -6.49
N ALA A 39 3.97 -10.80 -7.28
CA ALA A 39 4.66 -9.74 -8.01
C ALA A 39 5.03 -8.61 -7.03
N TRP A 40 6.12 -7.90 -7.32
CA TRP A 40 6.58 -6.75 -6.55
C TRP A 40 6.90 -5.62 -7.50
N TYR A 41 6.49 -4.41 -7.15
CA TYR A 41 6.64 -3.22 -7.99
C TYR A 41 7.34 -2.13 -7.20
N ASP A 42 8.36 -1.49 -7.77
CA ASP A 42 8.96 -0.31 -7.18
C ASP A 42 7.90 0.81 -7.06
N LEU A 43 7.75 1.39 -5.86
CA LEU A 43 6.68 2.34 -5.57
C LEU A 43 6.81 3.64 -6.38
N ALA A 44 8.04 4.07 -6.68
CA ALA A 44 8.30 5.35 -7.34
C ALA A 44 8.13 5.25 -8.86
N THR A 45 8.58 4.15 -9.46
CA THR A 45 8.64 3.97 -10.91
C THR A 45 7.52 3.07 -11.45
N GLY A 46 6.90 2.26 -10.59
CA GLY A 46 5.95 1.23 -10.98
C GLY A 46 6.59 0.03 -11.70
N ALA A 47 7.92 -0.01 -11.81
CA ALA A 47 8.62 -1.10 -12.47
C ALA A 47 8.52 -2.39 -11.65
N GLN A 48 8.26 -3.52 -12.32
CA GLN A 48 8.25 -4.83 -11.67
C GLN A 48 9.68 -5.27 -11.32
N VAL A 49 9.84 -5.86 -10.13
CA VAL A 49 11.11 -6.40 -9.63
C VAL A 49 11.05 -7.93 -9.62
N GLN A 50 12.21 -8.55 -9.84
CA GLN A 50 12.36 -10.00 -9.77
C GLN A 50 12.02 -10.52 -8.36
N SER A 51 11.18 -11.55 -8.29
CA SER A 51 10.82 -12.22 -7.03
C SER A 51 11.45 -13.61 -6.90
N GLY A 52 11.38 -14.19 -5.70
CA GLY A 52 11.97 -15.48 -5.34
C GLY A 52 13.44 -15.42 -4.92
N GLY A 53 13.95 -14.25 -4.52
CA GLY A 53 15.37 -14.12 -4.18
C GLY A 53 15.79 -12.72 -3.74
N GLN A 54 17.09 -12.57 -3.52
CA GLN A 54 17.70 -11.27 -3.25
C GLN A 54 17.92 -10.47 -4.54
N VAL A 55 17.71 -9.16 -4.44
CA VAL A 55 17.96 -8.18 -5.51
C VAL A 55 18.73 -7.02 -4.89
N THR A 56 19.79 -6.59 -5.57
CA THR A 56 20.51 -5.36 -5.21
C THR A 56 19.74 -4.17 -5.77
N LEU A 57 19.28 -3.29 -4.89
CA LEU A 57 18.52 -2.10 -5.24
C LEU A 57 19.39 -0.86 -5.08
N ALA A 58 19.21 0.11 -5.99
CA ALA A 58 19.77 1.45 -5.78
C ALA A 58 19.06 2.11 -4.59
N ALA A 59 19.83 2.72 -3.70
CA ALA A 59 19.34 3.47 -2.56
C ALA A 59 20.17 4.77 -2.43
N PRO A 60 20.03 5.72 -3.38
CA PRO A 60 20.68 7.01 -3.27
C PRO A 60 20.23 7.74 -1.99
N LEU A 61 21.00 8.76 -1.60
CA LEU A 61 20.86 9.42 -0.29
C LEU A 61 19.44 9.93 0.02
N ASP A 62 18.67 10.26 -0.99
CA ASP A 62 17.31 10.82 -0.90
C ASP A 62 16.19 9.77 -1.01
N THR A 63 16.53 8.49 -1.18
CA THR A 63 15.56 7.45 -1.52
C THR A 63 15.72 6.22 -0.65
N VAL A 64 14.64 5.87 0.05
CA VAL A 64 14.51 4.54 0.68
C VAL A 64 13.74 3.64 -0.29
N PRO A 65 14.29 2.48 -0.70
CA PRO A 65 13.57 1.55 -1.56
C PRO A 65 12.29 1.01 -0.90
N ILE A 66 11.16 1.23 -1.57
CA ILE A 66 9.84 0.76 -1.15
C ILE A 66 9.17 0.07 -2.34
N HIS A 67 8.61 -1.11 -2.09
CA HIS A 67 7.96 -1.91 -3.11
C HIS A 67 6.54 -2.27 -2.72
N VAL A 68 5.64 -2.27 -3.71
CA VAL A 68 4.24 -2.63 -3.56
C VAL A 68 4.05 -4.08 -3.98
N ARG A 69 3.37 -4.84 -3.12
CA ARG A 69 2.99 -6.22 -3.38
C ARG A 69 1.82 -6.29 -4.36
N GLY A 70 1.96 -7.08 -5.41
CA GLY A 70 0.85 -7.41 -6.32
C GLY A 70 -0.34 -8.03 -5.59
N GLY A 71 -1.54 -7.79 -6.10
CA GLY A 71 -2.80 -8.14 -5.44
C GLY A 71 -3.25 -7.13 -4.37
N SER A 72 -2.59 -5.97 -4.27
CA SER A 72 -2.92 -4.95 -3.26
C SER A 72 -3.46 -3.68 -3.91
N ILE A 73 -4.36 -3.01 -3.21
CA ILE A 73 -4.72 -1.61 -3.46
C ILE A 73 -4.13 -0.79 -2.32
N VAL A 74 -3.47 0.33 -2.60
CA VAL A 74 -3.02 1.26 -1.57
C VAL A 74 -3.78 2.56 -1.74
N THR A 75 -4.60 2.91 -0.75
CA THR A 75 -5.34 4.17 -0.69
C THR A 75 -4.42 5.26 -0.16
N MET A 76 -4.27 6.34 -0.91
CA MET A 76 -3.36 7.45 -0.59
C MET A 76 -4.11 8.77 -0.60
N GLN A 77 -3.61 9.74 0.17
CA GLN A 77 -4.02 11.13 0.11
C GLN A 77 -2.82 12.01 -0.22
N SER A 78 -3.07 13.21 -0.72
CA SER A 78 -2.00 14.17 -0.96
C SER A 78 -1.46 14.71 0.36
N ALA A 79 -0.16 15.00 0.41
CA ALA A 79 0.46 15.59 1.57
C ALA A 79 -0.11 16.98 1.87
N ALA A 80 -0.28 17.29 3.15
CA ALA A 80 -0.60 18.63 3.63
C ALA A 80 0.06 18.87 4.99
N MET A 81 0.12 20.12 5.42
CA MET A 81 0.79 20.51 6.68
C MET A 81 0.16 19.92 7.95
N THR A 82 -1.12 19.52 7.90
CA THR A 82 -1.83 18.91 9.03
C THR A 82 -2.71 17.77 8.54
N THR A 83 -3.03 16.83 9.43
CA THR A 83 -3.99 15.75 9.15
C THR A 83 -5.37 16.30 8.81
N THR A 84 -5.82 17.38 9.47
CA THR A 84 -7.06 18.09 9.17
C THR A 84 -7.11 18.62 7.74
N SER A 85 -5.98 19.14 7.23
CA SER A 85 -5.89 19.60 5.83
C SER A 85 -5.74 18.43 4.86
N ALA A 86 -4.96 17.41 5.20
CA ALA A 86 -4.70 16.25 4.34
C ALA A 86 -5.99 15.47 4.04
N ARG A 87 -6.86 15.33 5.05
CA ARG A 87 -8.18 14.68 4.93
C ARG A 87 -9.11 15.33 3.90
N LYS A 88 -8.90 16.61 3.57
CA LYS A 88 -9.66 17.33 2.53
C LYS A 88 -9.12 17.09 1.12
N THR A 89 -7.99 16.40 0.98
CA THR A 89 -7.43 16.08 -0.33
C THR A 89 -8.09 14.81 -0.89
N PRO A 90 -8.28 14.72 -2.21
CA PRO A 90 -8.86 13.53 -2.84
C PRO A 90 -8.04 12.28 -2.52
N PHE A 91 -8.73 11.15 -2.38
CA PHE A 91 -8.07 9.85 -2.38
C PHE A 91 -7.56 9.51 -3.78
N SER A 92 -6.37 8.92 -3.85
CA SER A 92 -5.88 8.16 -5.00
C SER A 92 -5.76 6.69 -4.63
N LEU A 93 -6.00 5.81 -5.60
CA LEU A 93 -5.82 4.38 -5.45
C LEU A 93 -4.62 3.94 -6.29
N LEU A 94 -3.58 3.45 -5.64
CA LEU A 94 -2.50 2.74 -6.31
C LEU A 94 -2.88 1.26 -6.39
N VAL A 95 -3.12 0.76 -7.59
CA VAL A 95 -3.55 -0.63 -7.81
C VAL A 95 -2.38 -1.43 -8.37
N ALA A 96 -1.87 -2.38 -7.59
CA ALA A 96 -0.82 -3.29 -8.01
C ALA A 96 -1.42 -4.65 -8.39
N PHE A 97 -1.53 -4.92 -9.70
CA PHE A 97 -2.02 -6.21 -10.19
C PHE A 97 -0.98 -7.32 -10.06
N GLN A 98 -1.44 -8.56 -10.16
CA GLN A 98 -0.59 -9.74 -10.30
C GLN A 98 -1.21 -10.63 -11.38
N GLY A 99 -0.80 -10.44 -12.63
CA GLY A 99 -1.47 -11.10 -13.76
C GLY A 99 -2.96 -10.72 -13.81
N THR A 100 -3.84 -11.72 -13.93
CA THR A 100 -5.30 -11.54 -13.94
C THR A 100 -5.96 -11.65 -12.57
N ASP A 101 -5.16 -11.63 -11.50
CA ASP A 101 -5.66 -11.73 -10.12
C ASP A 101 -6.37 -10.44 -9.68
N VAL A 102 -7.15 -10.58 -8.61
CA VAL A 102 -7.84 -9.46 -7.97
C VAL A 102 -6.88 -8.73 -7.04
N ALA A 103 -6.80 -7.41 -7.16
CA ALA A 103 -6.20 -6.54 -6.16
C ALA A 103 -7.28 -6.01 -5.22
N GLN A 104 -7.01 -5.99 -3.91
CA GLN A 104 -8.02 -5.59 -2.92
C GLN A 104 -7.44 -4.92 -1.67
N ASP A 105 -8.18 -3.96 -1.13
CA ASP A 105 -7.94 -3.42 0.20
C ASP A 105 -9.18 -2.74 0.79
N ASP A 106 -9.14 -2.52 2.11
CA ASP A 106 -10.18 -1.84 2.86
C ASP A 106 -9.69 -0.46 3.30
N LEU A 107 -10.54 0.56 3.17
CA LEU A 107 -10.34 1.90 3.71
C LEU A 107 -11.27 2.13 4.89
N TYR A 108 -10.68 2.23 6.06
CA TYR A 108 -11.37 2.58 7.31
C TYR A 108 -11.28 4.10 7.54
N LEU A 109 -12.41 4.73 7.82
CA LEU A 109 -12.53 6.15 8.08
C LEU A 109 -13.32 6.38 9.38
N ASP A 110 -12.77 7.18 10.28
CA ASP A 110 -13.47 7.73 11.45
C ASP A 110 -13.00 9.17 11.70
N SER A 111 -13.45 9.78 12.80
CA SER A 111 -13.06 11.15 13.15
C SER A 111 -11.57 11.32 13.49
N GLY A 112 -10.85 10.23 13.79
CA GLY A 112 -9.46 10.23 14.21
C GLY A 112 -9.18 10.60 15.67
N ASP A 113 -10.21 11.00 16.43
CA ASP A 113 -10.12 11.45 17.83
C ASP A 113 -11.19 10.81 18.75
N SER A 114 -12.07 9.98 18.20
CA SER A 114 -13.07 9.23 18.97
C SER A 114 -12.42 8.14 19.82
N ILE A 115 -12.94 7.91 21.03
CA ILE A 115 -12.40 6.90 21.96
C ILE A 115 -12.71 5.47 21.49
N ASN A 116 -13.99 5.16 21.20
CA ASN A 116 -14.44 3.82 20.79
C ASN A 116 -15.32 3.87 19.51
N PRO A 117 -14.78 4.30 18.36
CA PRO A 117 -15.58 4.46 17.14
C PRO A 117 -16.16 3.13 16.63
N VAL A 118 -15.43 2.02 16.79
CA VAL A 118 -15.90 0.69 16.35
C VAL A 118 -17.11 0.23 17.17
N GLU A 119 -17.07 0.32 18.50
CA GLU A 119 -18.19 -0.09 19.37
C GLU A 119 -19.41 0.82 19.18
N ALA A 120 -19.19 2.12 18.96
CA ALA A 120 -20.25 3.09 18.71
C ALA A 120 -20.80 3.02 17.27
N GLY A 121 -20.19 2.23 16.39
CA GLY A 121 -20.52 2.23 14.96
C GLY A 121 -20.24 3.57 14.28
N ALA A 122 -19.36 4.41 14.85
CA ALA A 122 -19.02 5.75 14.38
C ALA A 122 -17.84 5.74 13.40
N PHE A 123 -17.87 4.83 12.42
CA PHE A 123 -16.86 4.68 11.38
C PHE A 123 -17.51 4.29 10.05
N THR A 124 -16.79 4.56 8.96
CA THR A 124 -17.14 4.13 7.61
C THR A 124 -16.05 3.19 7.10
N LEU A 125 -16.45 2.03 6.59
CA LEU A 125 -15.55 1.03 6.01
C LEU A 125 -15.89 0.86 4.54
N MET A 126 -14.94 1.19 3.67
CA MET A 126 -15.04 0.98 2.23
C MET A 126 -14.16 -0.17 1.80
N GLN A 127 -14.67 -1.06 0.97
CA GLN A 127 -13.94 -2.20 0.43
C GLN A 127 -13.71 -1.97 -1.06
N PHE A 128 -12.45 -2.00 -1.48
CA PHE A 128 -12.05 -1.85 -2.88
C PHE A 128 -11.60 -3.19 -3.46
N GLN A 129 -12.05 -3.46 -4.68
CA GLN A 129 -11.57 -4.57 -5.49
C GLN A 129 -11.33 -4.11 -6.92
N ALA A 130 -10.17 -4.47 -7.47
CA ALA A 130 -9.83 -4.22 -8.85
C ALA A 130 -9.45 -5.53 -9.53
N LYS A 131 -9.99 -5.78 -10.73
CA LYS A 131 -9.67 -6.96 -11.54
C LYS A 131 -9.23 -6.53 -12.92
N GLN A 132 -8.13 -7.11 -13.39
CA GLN A 132 -7.67 -6.97 -14.76
C GLN A 132 -8.03 -8.24 -15.56
N SER A 133 -8.73 -8.07 -16.68
CA SER A 133 -8.99 -9.17 -17.60
C SER A 133 -7.76 -9.44 -18.48
N SER A 134 -7.71 -10.64 -19.07
CA SER A 134 -6.70 -10.98 -20.09
C SER A 134 -6.75 -10.08 -21.33
N SER A 135 -7.90 -9.44 -21.60
CA SER A 135 -8.07 -8.46 -22.67
C SER A 135 -7.55 -7.06 -22.31
N GLY A 136 -7.03 -6.86 -21.08
CA GLY A 136 -6.51 -5.59 -20.59
C GLY A 136 -7.57 -4.64 -20.01
N SER A 137 -8.84 -5.05 -19.93
CA SER A 137 -9.89 -4.25 -19.29
C SER A 137 -9.74 -4.30 -17.77
N ILE A 138 -9.86 -3.14 -17.12
CA ILE A 138 -9.82 -3.02 -15.67
C ILE A 138 -11.21 -2.69 -15.16
N VAL A 139 -11.68 -3.47 -14.18
CA VAL A 139 -12.92 -3.20 -13.44
C VAL A 139 -12.54 -2.91 -12.00
N LEU A 140 -12.84 -1.70 -11.54
CA LEU A 140 -12.73 -1.28 -10.15
C LEU A 140 -14.14 -1.26 -9.54
N SER A 141 -14.28 -1.86 -8.36
CA SER A 141 -15.52 -1.86 -7.57
C SER A 141 -15.22 -1.35 -6.17
N ALA A 142 -16.12 -0.52 -5.65
CA ALA A 142 -16.07 0.01 -4.29
C ALA A 142 -17.40 -0.31 -3.59
N THR A 143 -17.35 -0.81 -2.37
CA THR A 143 -18.54 -1.12 -1.56
C THR A 143 -18.41 -0.47 -0.19
N VAL A 144 -19.45 0.24 0.24
CA VAL A 144 -19.52 0.77 1.61
C VAL A 144 -20.09 -0.32 2.51
N ALA A 145 -19.22 -1.02 3.24
CA ALA A 145 -19.58 -2.13 4.12
C ALA A 145 -20.15 -1.65 5.47
N SER A 146 -19.74 -0.47 5.92
CA SER A 146 -20.31 0.24 7.08
C SER A 146 -20.32 1.74 6.77
N ALA A 147 -21.39 2.43 7.18
CA ALA A 147 -21.63 3.85 6.86
C ALA A 147 -22.02 4.64 8.12
N GLY A 148 -21.12 4.67 9.11
CA GLY A 148 -21.34 5.28 10.41
C GLY A 148 -20.62 6.60 10.64
N TYR A 149 -19.75 7.01 9.71
CA TYR A 149 -19.00 8.26 9.79
C TYR A 149 -19.10 9.07 8.49
N THR A 150 -19.29 10.38 8.65
CA THR A 150 -19.23 11.37 7.58
C THR A 150 -18.21 12.43 7.97
N GLY A 151 -17.17 12.57 7.17
CA GLY A 151 -16.08 13.54 7.34
C GLY A 151 -15.83 14.38 6.09
N PRO A 152 -14.86 15.32 6.13
CA PRO A 152 -14.42 16.09 4.98
C PRO A 152 -14.10 15.22 3.75
N GLU A 153 -13.51 14.06 3.99
CA GLU A 153 -13.12 13.05 3.00
C GLU A 153 -14.31 12.33 2.31
N THR A 154 -15.52 12.45 2.87
CA THR A 154 -16.75 11.83 2.35
C THR A 154 -17.72 12.84 1.72
N GLN A 155 -17.40 14.14 1.76
CA GLN A 155 -18.21 15.20 1.18
C GLN A 155 -17.72 15.51 -0.24
N LEU A 156 -18.58 15.27 -1.23
CA LEU A 156 -18.35 15.59 -2.65
C LEU A 156 -18.55 17.08 -2.93
#